data_AF-A0A349VKR8-F1
#
_entry.id   AF-A0A349VKR8-F1
#
_cell.length_a   1.000
_cell.length_b   1.000
_cell.length_c   1.000
_cell.angle_alpha   90.00
_cell.angle_beta   90.00
_cell.angle_gamma   90.00
#
_symmetry.space_group_name_H-M   'P 1'
#
loop_
_entity.id
_entity.type
_entity.pdbx_description
1 polymer ?
#
loop_
_entity_poly.entity_id
_entity_poly.type
_entity_poly.pdbx_seq_one_letter_code
_entity_poly.pdbx_strand_id
1 'polypeptide(L)'
;MDPSLSQALHLLNGDVGNQRIQQGGVIDRWIKEGRPDTEIIDELFVRCYGRSPQERERVETLLAVHNGAERKQALEDVFWALLNSPEFIFNH
;
A
#
# COMPACT_ATOMS: atom_id res chain seq x y z
N MET A 1 11.52 16.02 -23.45
CA MET A 1 10.58 16.71 -22.54
C MET A 1 9.86 15.61 -21.79
N ASP A 2 10.49 15.15 -20.72
CA ASP A 2 9.94 14.14 -19.84
C ASP A 2 8.68 14.70 -19.15
N PRO A 3 7.60 13.93 -19.06
CA PRO A 3 6.47 14.32 -18.22
C PRO A 3 7.01 14.58 -16.81
N SER A 4 6.71 15.76 -16.27
CA SER A 4 7.24 16.12 -14.96
C SER A 4 6.68 15.15 -13.92
N LEU A 5 7.49 14.81 -12.91
CA LEU A 5 7.12 13.98 -11.75
C LEU A 5 5.73 14.33 -11.17
N SER A 6 5.32 15.60 -11.30
CA SER A 6 3.99 16.12 -10.93
C SER A 6 2.83 15.58 -11.79
N GLN A 7 3.02 15.33 -13.08
CA GLN A 7 2.01 14.71 -13.97
C GLN A 7 1.87 13.20 -13.70
N ALA A 8 3.00 12.52 -13.42
CA ALA A 8 2.98 11.13 -12.97
C ALA A 8 2.27 11.01 -11.61
N LEU A 9 2.58 11.89 -10.66
CA LEU A 9 1.86 11.98 -9.37
C LEU A 9 0.36 12.24 -9.55
N HIS A 10 -0.07 13.08 -10.49
CA HIS A 10 -1.51 13.32 -10.73
C HIS A 10 -2.24 12.10 -11.33
N LEU A 11 -1.56 11.32 -12.19
CA LEU A 11 -2.08 10.06 -12.72
C LEU A 11 -2.12 8.94 -11.66
N LEU A 12 -1.12 8.92 -10.75
CA LEU A 12 -1.01 8.00 -9.61
C LEU A 12 -2.04 8.33 -8.51
N ASN A 13 -2.35 9.62 -8.31
CA ASN A 13 -3.37 10.13 -7.38
C ASN A 13 -4.83 9.87 -7.81
N GLY A 14 -5.08 9.28 -8.98
CA GLY A 14 -6.43 9.08 -9.49
C GLY A 14 -7.05 7.76 -9.03
N ASP A 15 -8.30 7.81 -8.57
CA ASP A 15 -9.22 6.74 -8.13
C ASP A 15 -9.00 5.32 -8.71
N VAL A 16 -8.45 5.19 -9.91
CA VAL A 16 -8.19 3.93 -10.62
C VAL A 16 -7.26 2.99 -9.83
N GLY A 17 -6.22 3.51 -9.19
CA GLY A 17 -5.28 2.67 -8.42
C GLY A 17 -5.96 2.01 -7.22
N ASN A 18 -6.69 2.81 -6.44
CA ASN A 18 -7.41 2.33 -5.26
C ASN A 18 -8.59 1.41 -5.67
N GLN A 19 -9.29 1.73 -6.75
CA GLN A 19 -10.32 0.86 -7.33
C GLN A 19 -9.79 -0.52 -7.73
N ARG A 20 -8.59 -0.61 -8.29
CA ARG A 20 -7.98 -1.91 -8.65
C ARG A 20 -7.61 -2.73 -7.42
N ILE A 21 -7.11 -2.11 -6.37
CA ILE A 21 -6.83 -2.77 -5.09
C ILE A 21 -8.12 -3.35 -4.50
N GLN A 22 -9.18 -2.55 -4.47
CA GLN A 22 -10.50 -2.95 -3.99
C GLN A 22 -11.09 -4.09 -4.83
N GLN A 23 -11.01 -4.02 -6.15
CA GLN A 23 -11.46 -5.09 -7.06
C GLN A 23 -10.67 -6.39 -6.88
N GLY A 24 -9.37 -6.30 -6.57
CA GLY A 24 -8.53 -7.46 -6.31
C GLY A 24 -8.88 -8.19 -5.01
N GLY A 25 -9.52 -7.51 -4.05
CA GLY A 25 -10.09 -8.12 -2.84
C GLY A 25 -9.11 -8.80 -1.89
N VAL A 26 -7.79 -8.61 -2.08
CA VAL A 26 -6.77 -9.30 -1.31
C VAL A 26 -6.78 -8.90 0.17
N ILE A 27 -6.95 -7.60 0.45
CA ILE A 27 -7.06 -7.08 1.82
C ILE A 27 -8.31 -7.63 2.50
N ASP A 28 -9.46 -7.58 1.80
CA ASP A 28 -10.74 -8.08 2.29
C ASP A 28 -10.66 -9.57 2.68
N ARG A 29 -10.00 -10.37 1.84
CA ARG A 29 -9.75 -11.78 2.11
C ARG A 29 -8.90 -11.99 3.37
N TRP A 30 -7.79 -11.28 3.51
CA TRP A 30 -6.90 -11.43 4.66
C TRP A 30 -7.53 -10.97 5.98
N ILE A 31 -8.35 -9.92 5.93
CA ILE A 31 -9.14 -9.48 7.07
C ILE A 31 -10.13 -10.57 7.49
N LYS A 32 -10.84 -11.19 6.52
CA LYS A 32 -11.77 -12.31 6.78
C LYS A 32 -11.07 -13.56 7.32
N GLU A 33 -9.83 -13.79 6.90
CA GLU A 33 -8.97 -14.86 7.43
C GLU A 33 -8.46 -14.56 8.86
N GLY A 34 -8.72 -13.36 9.41
CA GLY A 34 -8.34 -13.00 10.77
C GLY A 34 -6.86 -12.66 10.94
N ARG A 35 -6.15 -12.37 9.84
CA ARG A 35 -4.72 -12.03 9.89
C ARG A 35 -4.51 -10.72 10.65
N PRO A 36 -3.48 -10.60 11.51
CA PRO A 36 -3.16 -9.35 12.21
C PRO A 36 -2.56 -8.32 11.24
N ASP A 37 -2.67 -7.04 11.58
CA ASP A 37 -2.22 -5.94 10.71
C ASP A 37 -0.71 -6.00 10.43
N THR A 38 0.08 -6.45 11.40
CA THR A 38 1.53 -6.67 11.24
C THR A 38 1.85 -7.66 10.13
N GLU A 39 1.09 -8.75 10.03
CA GLU A 39 1.30 -9.80 9.04
C GLU A 39 0.81 -9.35 7.66
N ILE A 40 -0.30 -8.60 7.61
CA ILE A 40 -0.80 -8.02 6.36
C ILE A 40 0.22 -7.01 5.80
N ILE A 41 0.74 -6.13 6.63
CA ILE A 41 1.75 -5.14 6.23
C ILE A 41 3.01 -5.84 5.72
N ASP A 42 3.52 -6.86 6.42
CA ASP A 42 4.71 -7.60 5.99
C ASP A 42 4.51 -8.22 4.60
N GLU A 43 3.36 -8.84 4.38
CA GLU A 43 2.99 -9.44 3.09
C GLU A 43 2.88 -8.38 1.98
N LEU A 44 2.36 -7.18 2.29
CA LEU A 44 2.28 -6.08 1.34
C LEU A 44 3.66 -5.60 0.91
N PHE A 45 4.60 -5.45 1.84
CA PHE A 45 5.99 -5.09 1.52
C PHE A 45 6.68 -6.16 0.68
N VAL A 46 6.48 -7.44 1.00
CA VAL A 46 7.04 -8.54 0.19
C VAL A 46 6.45 -8.53 -1.22
N ARG A 47 5.15 -8.27 -1.37
CA ARG A 47 4.50 -8.20 -2.69
C ARG A 47 4.91 -6.99 -3.52
N CYS A 48 5.11 -5.84 -2.89
CA CYS A 48 5.47 -4.62 -3.61
C CYS A 48 6.97 -4.53 -3.87
N TYR A 49 7.80 -4.83 -2.86
CA TYR A 49 9.25 -4.57 -2.90
C TYR A 49 10.11 -5.84 -2.90
N GLY A 50 9.52 -7.03 -2.77
CA GLY A 50 10.27 -8.30 -2.71
C GLY A 50 11.08 -8.50 -1.41
N ARG A 51 10.85 -7.67 -0.39
CA ARG A 51 11.55 -7.70 0.90
C ARG A 51 10.59 -7.44 2.06
N SER A 52 10.97 -7.86 3.27
CA SER A 52 10.27 -7.44 4.48
C SER A 52 10.45 -5.93 4.76
N PRO A 53 9.52 -5.28 5.47
CA PRO A 53 9.69 -3.91 5.88
C PRO A 53 10.83 -3.79 6.89
N GLN A 54 11.54 -2.67 6.81
CA GLN A 54 12.45 -2.23 7.86
C GLN A 54 11.65 -1.85 9.11
N GLU A 55 12.29 -1.85 10.28
CA GLU A 55 11.63 -1.57 11.56
C GLU A 55 10.89 -0.21 11.54
N ARG A 56 11.52 0.82 10.99
CA ARG A 56 10.92 2.14 10.85
C ARG A 56 9.67 2.13 9.97
N GLU A 57 9.76 1.53 8.78
CA GLU A 57 8.65 1.43 7.83
C GLU A 57 7.46 0.68 8.44
N ARG A 58 7.74 -0.40 9.18
CA ARG A 58 6.74 -1.18 9.90
C ARG A 58 6.01 -0.34 10.95
N VAL A 59 6.76 0.40 11.77
CA VAL A 59 6.16 1.26 12.81
C VAL A 59 5.30 2.37 12.19
N GLU A 60 5.81 3.05 11.15
CA GLU A 60 5.10 4.14 10.48
C GLU A 60 3.81 3.64 9.80
N THR A 61 3.86 2.49 9.12
CA THR A 61 2.67 1.91 8.46
C THR A 61 1.65 1.34 9.44
N LEU A 62 2.08 0.71 10.53
CA LEU A 62 1.17 0.28 11.60
C LEU A 62 0.46 1.46 12.26
N LEU A 63 1.19 2.55 12.52
CA LEU A 63 0.62 3.77 13.06
C LEU A 63 -0.43 4.35 12.11
N ALA A 64 -0.15 4.37 10.80
CA ALA A 64 -1.10 4.82 9.79
C ALA A 64 -2.38 3.97 9.78
N VAL A 65 -2.26 2.65 9.89
CA VAL A 65 -3.42 1.73 9.96
C VAL A 65 -4.24 1.97 11.23
N HIS A 66 -3.60 2.06 12.39
CA HIS A 66 -4.29 2.25 13.67
C HIS A 66 -4.95 3.63 13.82
N ASN A 67 -4.41 4.66 13.17
CA ASN A 67 -5.00 6.00 13.14
C ASN A 67 -6.11 6.14 12.08
N GLY A 68 -6.24 5.16 11.19
CA GLY A 68 -7.28 5.13 10.17
C GLY A 68 -8.67 4.93 10.78
N ALA A 69 -9.69 5.55 10.18
CA ALA A 69 -11.07 5.44 10.64
C ALA A 69 -11.65 4.03 10.43
N GLU A 70 -11.19 3.32 9.40
CA GLU A 70 -11.64 1.97 9.06
C GLU A 70 -10.43 1.12 8.65
N ARG A 71 -10.34 -0.08 9.22
CA ARG A 71 -9.18 -0.97 9.13
C ARG A 71 -8.89 -1.37 7.69
N LYS A 72 -9.91 -1.78 6.93
CA LYS A 72 -9.75 -2.22 5.55
C LYS A 72 -9.28 -1.05 4.68
N GLN A 73 -9.94 0.11 4.76
CA GLN A 73 -9.55 1.29 4.00
C GLN A 73 -8.10 1.70 4.30
N ALA A 74 -7.70 1.70 5.57
CA ALA A 74 -6.33 2.08 5.94
C ALA A 74 -5.28 1.11 5.38
N LEU A 75 -5.57 -0.20 5.35
CA LEU A 75 -4.70 -1.20 4.73
C LEU A 75 -4.67 -1.08 3.19
N GLU A 76 -5.80 -0.74 2.56
CA GLU A 76 -5.86 -0.43 1.13
C GLU A 76 -5.04 0.82 0.79
N ASP A 77 -5.11 1.85 1.63
CA ASP A 77 -4.33 3.08 1.47
C ASP A 77 -2.82 2.83 1.62
N VAL A 78 -2.41 1.98 2.58
CA VAL A 78 -1.01 1.52 2.69
C VAL A 78 -0.59 0.79 1.42
N PHE A 79 -1.39 -0.15 0.92
CA PHE A 79 -1.06 -0.87 -0.31
C PHE A 79 -0.94 0.07 -1.50
N TRP A 80 -1.86 1.03 -1.63
CA TRP A 80 -1.77 2.08 -2.65
C TRP A 80 -0.47 2.89 -2.49
N ALA A 81 -0.13 3.33 -1.28
CA ALA A 81 1.08 4.10 -1.04
C ALA A 81 2.36 3.34 -1.43
N LEU A 82 2.41 2.02 -1.18
CA LEU A 82 3.56 1.18 -1.56
C LEU A 82 3.68 1.07 -3.10
N LEU A 83 2.58 0.87 -3.81
CA LEU A 83 2.57 0.77 -5.29
C LEU A 83 2.94 2.10 -5.98
N ASN A 84 2.73 3.22 -5.30
CA ASN A 84 3.02 4.55 -5.82
C ASN A 84 4.34 5.13 -5.28
N SER A 85 5.11 4.33 -4.53
CA SER A 85 6.36 4.80 -3.96
C SER A 85 7.47 4.89 -5.01
N PRO A 86 8.48 5.75 -4.81
CA PRO A 86 9.68 5.76 -5.65
C PRO A 86 10.38 4.40 -5.69
N GLU A 87 10.38 3.67 -4.57
CA GLU A 87 11.01 2.34 -4.51
C GLU A 87 10.34 1.37 -5.49
N PHE A 88 9.00 1.33 -5.54
CA PHE A 88 8.29 0.50 -6.50
C PHE A 88 8.57 0.93 -7.94
N ILE A 89 8.52 2.23 -8.21
CA ILE A 89 8.61 2.78 -9.57
C ILE A 89 10.02 2.66 -10.16
N PHE A 90 11.08 2.72 -9.34
CA PHE A 90 12.46 2.74 -9.82
C PHE A 90 13.22 1.42 -9.64
N ASN A 91 12.79 0.53 -8.74
CA ASN A 91 13.42 -0.78 -8.55
C ASN A 91 12.70 -1.95 -9.25
N HIS A 92 11.62 -1.70 -10.02
CA HIS A 92 10.91 -2.69 -10.83
C HIS A 92 10.59 -2.16 -12.24
#